data_AF-A0A537WGG0-F1
#
_entry.id   AF-A0A537WGG0-F1
#
_cell.length_a   1.000
_cell.length_b   1.000
_cell.length_c   1.000
_cell.angle_alpha   90.00
_cell.angle_beta   90.00
_cell.angle_gamma   90.00
#
_symmetry.space_group_name_H-M   'P 1'
#
loop_
_entity.id
_entity.type
_entity.pdbx_description
1 polymer ?
#
loop_
_entity_poly.entity_id
_entity_poly.type
_entity_poly.pdbx_seq_one_letter_code
_entity_poly.pdbx_strand_id
1 'polypeptide(L)'
;MRPTRARLDVRFMLDRARHPIMAFAHMDFAGVGLAEDAELPISHQGDYVLRRTDAGWRIVSFRVTSRVPSVQQVKAKVREASLSPALPSNGPLFVLVIGSDARPGQSITSGTRGDAIHIVGVNPKRGIVSVLGIPRDSYVSIPGAGTGKINGALALGGPELMVRTVEQLTGIPIDAYVLTGFAGFDHMVKAVGGISIDIPYAMDDAFSGAHFRKGPTHLSGRQALALARNRHDAPGGDFGRSMNQGRIIVAAMREFLSDLRKDPFAALRWGLAAARFMQTDLSLTQMMELLLAVPSIAGNQVRNEVVYGGGAMVGGSSVIRLGGFAYAKFRDLRIDGVLGR
;
A
#
# COMPACT_ATOMS: atom_id res chain seq x y z
N MET A 1 10.90 20.62 -29.80
CA MET A 1 12.13 21.17 -29.17
C MET A 1 13.23 20.12 -29.28
N ARG A 2 14.47 20.52 -29.63
CA ARG A 2 15.63 19.61 -29.60
C ARG A 2 16.24 19.68 -28.18
N PRO A 3 16.46 18.56 -27.47
CA PRO A 3 17.07 18.57 -26.15
C PRO A 3 18.50 19.14 -26.24
N THR A 4 18.87 20.00 -25.29
CA THR A 4 20.18 20.67 -25.23
C THR A 4 21.25 19.81 -24.56
N ARG A 5 20.85 18.83 -23.73
CA ARG A 5 21.77 17.84 -23.15
C ARG A 5 21.06 16.50 -22.92
N ALA A 6 21.76 15.40 -23.19
CA ALA A 6 21.34 14.05 -22.83
C ALA A 6 22.45 13.34 -22.06
N ARG A 7 22.12 12.66 -20.97
CA ARG A 7 23.05 11.83 -20.20
C ARG A 7 22.50 10.41 -20.17
N LEU A 8 23.31 9.44 -20.57
CA LEU A 8 22.99 8.01 -20.54
C LEU A 8 23.90 7.33 -19.52
N ASP A 9 23.33 6.88 -18.40
CA ASP A 9 24.02 6.09 -17.39
C ASP A 9 23.63 4.62 -17.55
N VAL A 10 24.62 3.77 -17.90
CA VAL A 10 24.44 2.32 -18.03
C VAL A 10 25.15 1.63 -16.87
N ARG A 11 24.40 0.86 -16.08
CA ARG A 11 24.95 0.05 -14.98
C ARG A 11 24.83 -1.43 -15.31
N PHE A 12 25.87 -2.18 -15.00
CA PHE A 12 25.90 -3.62 -15.19
C PHE A 12 25.83 -4.33 -13.84
N MET A 13 24.94 -5.32 -13.73
CA MET A 13 25.02 -6.31 -12.67
C MET A 13 25.98 -7.41 -13.10
N LEU A 14 26.96 -7.70 -12.24
CA LEU A 14 28.00 -8.70 -12.50
C LEU A 14 27.80 -9.94 -11.62
N ASP A 15 28.18 -11.11 -12.12
CA ASP A 15 28.30 -12.33 -11.32
C ASP A 15 29.53 -12.29 -10.41
N ARG A 16 29.73 -13.36 -9.62
CA ARG A 16 30.89 -13.49 -8.73
C ARG A 16 32.23 -13.54 -9.47
N ALA A 17 32.24 -13.90 -10.75
CA ALA A 17 33.41 -13.87 -11.62
C ALA A 17 33.55 -12.56 -12.42
N ARG A 18 32.72 -11.54 -12.09
CA ARG A 18 32.64 -10.24 -12.74
C ARG A 18 32.14 -10.26 -14.19
N HIS A 19 31.41 -11.28 -14.61
CA HIS A 19 30.72 -11.27 -15.90
C HIS A 19 29.39 -10.53 -15.81
N PRO A 20 29.06 -9.66 -16.77
CA PRO A 20 27.79 -8.96 -16.79
C PRO A 20 26.65 -9.92 -17.11
N ILE A 21 25.69 -10.00 -16.18
CA ILE A 21 24.49 -10.85 -16.29
C ILE A 21 23.29 -10.04 -16.76
N MET A 22 23.27 -8.74 -16.46
CA MET A 22 22.17 -7.83 -16.80
C MET A 22 22.69 -6.39 -16.87
N ALA A 23 22.07 -5.56 -17.73
CA ALA A 23 22.39 -4.14 -17.87
C ALA A 23 21.13 -3.30 -17.70
N PHE A 24 21.27 -2.18 -17.01
CA PHE A 24 20.22 -1.18 -16.81
C PHE A 24 20.70 0.13 -17.42
N ALA A 25 19.91 0.72 -18.30
CA ALA A 25 20.22 2.00 -18.93
C ALA A 25 19.19 3.05 -18.51
N HIS A 26 19.66 4.17 -17.97
CA HIS A 26 18.86 5.34 -17.66
C HIS A 26 19.30 6.50 -18.56
N MET A 27 18.36 7.19 -19.21
CA MET A 27 18.69 8.34 -20.04
C MET A 27 17.88 9.56 -19.61
N ASP A 28 18.59 10.62 -19.24
CA ASP A 28 18.04 11.90 -18.84
C ASP A 28 18.18 12.92 -19.97
N PHE A 29 17.09 13.64 -20.28
CA PHE A 29 17.10 14.76 -21.21
C PHE A 29 16.81 16.06 -20.47
N ALA A 30 17.61 17.09 -20.75
CA ALA A 30 17.29 18.46 -20.36
C ALA A 30 16.93 19.28 -21.62
N GLY A 31 15.80 19.97 -21.56
CA GLY A 31 15.35 20.91 -22.59
C GLY A 31 14.64 22.09 -21.95
N VAL A 32 14.85 23.29 -22.50
CA VAL A 32 14.26 24.53 -21.97
C VAL A 32 13.01 24.87 -22.78
N GLY A 33 11.85 24.97 -22.10
CA GLY A 33 10.59 25.46 -22.68
C GLY A 33 10.44 26.98 -22.57
N LEU A 34 9.57 27.61 -23.38
CA LEU A 34 9.37 29.07 -23.46
C LEU A 34 8.71 29.74 -22.24
N ALA A 35 8.63 29.06 -21.10
CA ALA A 35 8.44 29.70 -19.82
C ALA A 35 9.78 29.63 -19.12
N GLU A 36 10.36 30.78 -18.74
CA GLU A 36 11.57 30.84 -17.92
C GLU A 36 11.38 29.84 -16.76
N ASP A 37 12.18 28.77 -16.76
CA ASP A 37 12.20 27.68 -15.77
C ASP A 37 11.23 26.48 -15.91
N ALA A 38 10.55 26.29 -17.06
CA ALA A 38 9.74 25.08 -17.27
C ALA A 38 10.56 23.85 -17.70
N GLU A 39 10.71 22.87 -16.80
CA GLU A 39 11.15 21.51 -17.13
C GLU A 39 9.99 20.68 -17.69
N LEU A 40 10.10 20.22 -18.94
CA LEU A 40 9.15 19.29 -19.55
C LEU A 40 9.69 17.86 -19.40
N PRO A 41 9.11 16.99 -18.56
CA PRO A 41 9.55 15.61 -18.46
C PRO A 41 9.20 14.88 -19.77
N ILE A 42 10.23 14.53 -20.54
CA ILE A 42 10.09 13.63 -21.68
C ILE A 42 10.25 12.21 -21.14
N SER A 43 9.16 11.44 -21.12
CA SER A 43 9.24 10.02 -20.78
C SER A 43 9.78 9.24 -21.98
N HIS A 44 10.88 8.52 -21.76
CA HIS A 44 11.59 7.71 -22.74
C HIS A 44 11.49 6.24 -22.35
N GLN A 45 10.90 5.41 -23.21
CA GLN A 45 10.87 3.96 -23.05
C GLN A 45 11.36 3.32 -24.35
N GLY A 46 12.39 2.47 -24.26
CA GLY A 46 12.96 1.83 -25.44
C GLY A 46 13.82 0.62 -25.11
N ASP A 47 13.95 -0.26 -26.09
CA ASP A 47 14.80 -1.45 -26.05
C ASP A 47 16.16 -1.11 -26.65
N TYR A 48 17.25 -1.52 -25.99
CA TYR A 48 18.62 -1.29 -26.44
C TYR A 48 19.38 -2.60 -26.59
N VAL A 49 20.12 -2.75 -27.69
CA VAL A 49 21.00 -3.89 -27.92
C VAL A 49 22.44 -3.45 -27.70
N LEU A 50 23.13 -4.12 -26.77
CA LEU A 50 24.52 -3.87 -26.41
C LEU A 50 25.42 -4.95 -27.01
N ARG A 51 26.58 -4.57 -27.54
CA ARG A 51 27.64 -5.47 -28.02
C ARG A 51 28.94 -5.21 -27.26
N ARG A 52 29.61 -6.26 -26.81
CA ARG A 52 30.94 -6.18 -26.19
C ARG A 52 32.00 -5.92 -27.27
N THR A 53 32.88 -4.96 -27.02
CA THR A 53 34.05 -4.62 -27.84
C THR A 53 35.28 -4.56 -26.94
N ASP A 54 36.48 -4.50 -27.52
CA ASP A 54 37.74 -4.46 -26.77
C ASP A 54 37.87 -3.20 -25.90
N ALA A 55 37.13 -2.14 -26.22
CA ALA A 55 37.04 -0.91 -25.43
C ALA A 55 35.84 -0.88 -24.44
N GLY A 56 35.10 -1.98 -24.30
CA GLY A 56 33.92 -2.09 -23.44
C GLY A 56 32.61 -2.34 -24.20
N TRP A 57 31.47 -2.19 -23.51
CA TRP A 57 30.14 -2.40 -24.09
C TRP A 57 29.67 -1.16 -24.86
N ARG A 58 29.09 -1.37 -26.06
CA ARG A 58 28.53 -0.31 -26.91
C ARG A 58 27.10 -0.63 -27.32
N ILE A 59 26.23 0.38 -27.38
CA ILE A 59 24.89 0.24 -27.98
C ILE A 59 25.05 0.12 -29.49
N VAL A 60 24.55 -0.97 -30.07
CA VAL A 60 24.60 -1.22 -31.52
C VAL A 60 23.27 -1.02 -32.21
N SER A 61 22.15 -1.08 -31.49
CA SER A 61 20.84 -0.68 -31.99
C SER A 61 19.87 -0.35 -30.85
N PHE A 62 18.81 0.40 -31.18
CA PHE A 62 17.73 0.72 -30.24
C PHE A 62 16.39 0.93 -30.95
N ARG A 63 15.29 0.72 -30.22
CA ARG A 63 13.92 1.07 -30.65
C ARG A 63 13.23 1.86 -29.54
N VAL A 64 12.67 3.02 -29.87
CA VAL A 64 12.14 3.98 -28.88
C VAL A 64 10.75 4.46 -29.29
N THR A 65 9.89 4.63 -28.29
CA THR A 65 8.59 5.32 -28.43
C THR A 65 8.57 6.50 -27.47
N SER A 66 8.32 7.72 -27.97
CA SER A 66 8.23 8.94 -27.15
C SER A 66 6.84 9.56 -27.23
N ARG A 67 6.26 9.98 -26.09
CA ARG A 67 5.08 10.85 -26.03
C ARG A 67 5.46 12.20 -25.41
N VAL A 68 5.09 13.29 -26.08
CA VAL A 68 5.21 14.66 -25.56
C VAL A 68 3.83 15.12 -25.09
N PRO A 69 3.62 15.45 -23.81
CA PRO A 69 2.34 15.98 -23.33
C PRO A 69 2.05 17.38 -23.90
N SER A 70 0.78 17.69 -24.19
CA SER A 70 0.35 19.03 -24.58
C SER A 70 0.16 19.94 -23.36
N VAL A 71 0.39 21.25 -23.57
CA VAL A 71 0.51 22.30 -22.55
C VAL A 71 -0.71 22.47 -21.62
N GLN A 72 -1.87 21.88 -21.93
CA GLN A 72 -3.09 22.01 -21.12
C GLN A 72 -3.20 21.04 -19.93
N GLN A 73 -2.26 20.10 -19.74
CA GLN A 73 -2.36 19.08 -18.69
C GLN A 73 -1.56 19.37 -17.40
N VAL A 74 -0.95 20.55 -17.26
CA VAL A 74 -0.23 20.90 -16.02
C VAL A 74 -1.23 21.32 -14.94
N LYS A 75 -1.88 20.34 -14.30
CA LYS A 75 -2.47 20.50 -12.96
C LYS A 75 -1.37 20.32 -11.91
N ALA A 76 -1.42 21.18 -10.91
CA ALA A 76 -0.41 21.35 -9.87
C ALA A 76 0.20 20.03 -9.36
N LYS A 77 1.53 20.04 -9.35
CA LYS A 77 2.46 19.06 -8.79
C LYS A 77 1.99 18.64 -7.38
N VAL A 78 1.23 17.56 -7.29
CA VAL A 78 1.10 16.79 -6.05
C VAL A 78 2.51 16.29 -5.77
N ARG A 79 3.03 16.53 -4.57
CA ARG A 79 4.29 15.93 -4.11
C ARG A 79 4.18 14.42 -4.33
N GLU A 80 4.84 13.90 -5.36
CA GLU A 80 5.18 12.49 -5.41
C GLU A 80 5.98 12.21 -4.15
N ALA A 81 5.50 11.29 -3.33
CA ALA A 81 6.23 10.79 -2.19
C ALA A 81 7.60 10.31 -2.70
N SER A 82 8.63 11.07 -2.39
CA SER A 82 9.99 10.82 -2.82
C SER A 82 10.57 9.72 -1.92
N LEU A 83 10.19 8.46 -2.17
CA LEU A 83 10.87 7.34 -1.55
C LEU A 83 12.17 7.08 -2.31
N SER A 84 13.29 7.42 -1.67
CA SER A 84 14.61 6.95 -2.07
C SER A 84 14.66 5.41 -2.01
N PRO A 85 15.39 4.73 -2.91
CA PRO A 85 15.45 3.25 -3.03
C PRO A 85 16.32 2.59 -1.93
N ALA A 86 16.06 2.97 -0.70
CA ALA A 86 16.51 2.33 0.53
C ALA A 86 15.47 2.73 1.56
N LEU A 87 15.00 1.81 2.42
CA LEU A 87 14.13 2.12 3.57
C LEU A 87 14.47 3.52 4.08
N PRO A 88 13.56 4.50 3.99
CA PRO A 88 13.91 5.88 4.24
C PRO A 88 14.32 6.00 5.71
N SER A 89 15.62 6.00 5.97
CA SER A 89 16.21 6.14 7.31
C SER A 89 15.86 5.02 8.31
N ASN A 90 16.53 5.02 9.47
CA ASN A 90 16.10 4.24 10.65
C ASN A 90 14.78 4.78 11.28
N GLY A 91 13.99 5.58 10.55
CA GLY A 91 12.73 6.17 11.00
C GLY A 91 11.56 5.20 10.89
N PRO A 92 10.39 5.55 11.45
CA PRO A 92 9.19 4.77 11.26
C PRO A 92 8.69 4.85 9.80
N LEU A 93 8.14 3.74 9.31
CA LEU A 93 7.45 3.65 8.02
C LEU A 93 5.95 3.50 8.28
N PHE A 94 5.11 4.23 7.52
CA PHE A 94 3.66 4.19 7.62
C PHE A 94 3.04 3.82 6.27
N VAL A 95 2.35 2.67 6.23
CA VAL A 95 1.65 2.20 5.04
C VAL A 95 0.14 2.25 5.28
N LEU A 96 -0.60 2.87 4.37
CA LEU A 96 -2.06 2.87 4.40
C LEU A 96 -2.62 1.65 3.65
N VAL A 97 -3.27 0.74 4.37
CA VAL A 97 -3.94 -0.43 3.79
C VAL A 97 -5.43 -0.13 3.63
N ILE A 98 -5.90 -0.24 2.38
CA ILE A 98 -7.26 0.11 1.96
C ILE A 98 -7.94 -1.11 1.33
N GLY A 99 -9.11 -1.46 1.86
CA GLY A 99 -10.01 -2.43 1.25
C GLY A 99 -11.21 -1.73 0.62
N SER A 100 -11.31 -1.79 -0.71
CA SER A 100 -12.45 -1.28 -1.47
C SER A 100 -13.64 -2.25 -1.42
N ASP A 101 -14.87 -1.72 -1.36
CA ASP A 101 -16.11 -2.49 -1.47
C ASP A 101 -16.46 -2.90 -2.92
N ALA A 102 -15.55 -2.66 -3.86
CA ALA A 102 -15.67 -3.02 -5.27
C ALA A 102 -16.03 -4.50 -5.47
N ARG A 103 -17.11 -4.72 -6.22
CA ARG A 103 -17.60 -6.01 -6.70
C ARG A 103 -17.01 -6.34 -8.07
N PRO A 104 -17.13 -7.60 -8.54
CA PRO A 104 -16.67 -7.96 -9.88
C PRO A 104 -17.19 -6.99 -10.95
N GLY A 105 -16.27 -6.46 -11.76
CA GLY A 105 -16.57 -5.47 -12.80
C GLY A 105 -16.54 -4.00 -12.35
N GLN A 106 -16.40 -3.71 -11.06
CA GLN A 106 -16.26 -2.34 -10.55
C GLN A 106 -14.78 -1.93 -10.42
N SER A 107 -14.53 -0.63 -10.58
CA SER A 107 -13.20 -0.06 -10.29
C SER A 107 -12.96 -0.04 -8.78
N ILE A 108 -11.76 -0.46 -8.36
CA ILE A 108 -11.34 -0.38 -6.95
C ILE A 108 -10.94 1.05 -6.53
N THR A 109 -10.70 1.96 -7.49
CA THR A 109 -10.23 3.32 -7.26
C THR A 109 -11.25 4.41 -7.53
N SER A 110 -12.36 4.09 -8.20
CA SER A 110 -13.32 5.09 -8.64
C SER A 110 -14.74 4.63 -8.36
N GLY A 111 -15.52 5.48 -7.68
CA GLY A 111 -16.93 5.22 -7.37
C GLY A 111 -17.17 4.13 -6.33
N THR A 112 -16.13 3.60 -5.69
CA THR A 112 -16.20 2.58 -4.63
C THR A 112 -15.63 3.11 -3.31
N ARG A 113 -16.10 2.57 -2.18
CA ARG A 113 -15.80 3.07 -0.84
C ARG A 113 -14.70 2.26 -0.18
N GLY A 114 -13.87 2.93 0.62
CA GLY A 114 -12.84 2.27 1.44
C GLY A 114 -13.44 1.72 2.73
N ASP A 115 -13.84 0.45 2.73
CA ASP A 115 -14.51 -0.21 3.87
C ASP A 115 -13.54 -0.82 4.89
N ALA A 116 -12.26 -0.97 4.52
CA ALA A 116 -11.16 -1.23 5.44
C ALA A 116 -10.13 -0.11 5.30
N ILE A 117 -9.78 0.55 6.41
CA ILE A 117 -8.82 1.67 6.42
C ILE A 117 -7.88 1.46 7.61
N HIS A 118 -6.64 1.06 7.35
CA HIS A 118 -5.68 0.71 8.41
C HIS A 118 -4.35 1.40 8.16
N ILE A 119 -3.79 2.04 9.18
CA ILE A 119 -2.40 2.50 9.15
C ILE A 119 -1.55 1.38 9.73
N VAL A 120 -0.60 0.89 8.93
CA VAL A 120 0.44 -0.03 9.38
C VAL A 120 1.70 0.78 9.65
N GLY A 121 1.96 1.02 10.93
CA GLY A 121 3.18 1.66 11.41
C GLY A 121 4.26 0.63 11.68
N VAL A 122 5.46 0.90 11.22
CA VAL A 122 6.59 -0.02 11.27
C VAL A 122 7.77 0.70 11.92
N ASN A 123 8.27 0.14 13.03
CA ASN A 123 9.47 0.64 13.69
C ASN A 123 10.65 -0.30 13.44
N PRO A 124 11.53 0.00 12.47
CA PRO A 124 12.66 -0.88 12.16
C PRO A 124 13.68 -0.96 13.29
N LYS A 125 13.84 0.10 14.11
CA LYS A 125 14.78 0.08 15.25
C LYS A 125 14.35 -0.86 16.37
N ARG A 126 13.05 -0.94 16.63
CA ARG A 126 12.48 -1.73 17.74
C ARG A 126 11.98 -3.10 17.30
N GLY A 127 11.84 -3.34 16.00
CA GLY A 127 11.29 -4.58 15.48
C GLY A 127 9.80 -4.76 15.81
N ILE A 128 9.04 -3.66 15.84
CA ILE A 128 7.61 -3.64 16.20
C ILE A 128 6.79 -3.16 15.02
N VAL A 129 5.68 -3.84 14.77
CA VAL A 129 4.66 -3.42 13.80
C VAL A 129 3.36 -3.11 14.54
N SER A 130 2.72 -2.01 14.20
CA SER A 130 1.42 -1.61 14.72
C SER A 130 0.42 -1.49 13.60
N VAL A 131 -0.76 -2.09 13.77
CA VAL A 131 -1.90 -1.94 12.89
C VAL A 131 -2.95 -1.12 13.64
N LEU A 132 -3.31 0.04 13.09
CA LEU A 132 -4.34 0.90 13.64
C LEU A 132 -5.49 1.04 12.65
N GLY A 133 -6.63 0.42 12.95
CA GLY A 133 -7.85 0.54 12.17
C GLY A 133 -8.58 1.85 12.41
N ILE A 134 -9.05 2.49 11.34
CA ILE A 134 -9.91 3.67 11.37
C ILE A 134 -11.33 3.24 10.95
N PRO A 135 -12.36 3.48 11.77
CA PRO A 135 -13.73 3.16 11.40
C PRO A 135 -14.13 3.86 10.11
N ARG A 136 -14.65 3.09 9.15
CA ARG A 136 -15.02 3.58 7.80
C ARG A 136 -16.04 4.72 7.81
N ASP A 137 -16.86 4.77 8.86
CA ASP A 137 -17.93 5.77 9.05
C ASP A 137 -17.45 6.99 9.87
N SER A 138 -16.14 7.14 10.11
CA SER A 138 -15.57 8.30 10.79
C SER A 138 -15.92 9.58 10.05
N TYR A 139 -16.56 10.53 10.74
CA TYR A 139 -17.00 11.81 10.18
C TYR A 139 -15.88 12.84 10.26
N VAL A 140 -15.27 13.13 9.11
CA VAL A 140 -14.02 13.89 9.02
C VAL A 140 -14.07 14.90 7.87
N SER A 141 -13.19 15.90 7.91
CA SER A 141 -12.98 16.77 6.76
C SER A 141 -12.21 16.03 5.66
N ILE A 142 -12.75 16.04 4.45
CA ILE A 142 -12.18 15.47 3.23
C ILE A 142 -11.66 16.63 2.37
N PRO A 143 -10.35 16.71 2.08
CA PRO A 143 -9.77 17.81 1.31
C PRO A 143 -10.48 18.04 -0.03
N GLY A 144 -10.99 19.26 -0.23
CA GLY A 144 -11.69 19.64 -1.45
C GLY A 144 -13.12 19.08 -1.61
N ALA A 145 -13.64 18.32 -0.64
CA ALA A 145 -14.97 17.70 -0.71
C ALA A 145 -15.85 17.92 0.55
N GLY A 146 -15.45 18.82 1.45
CA GLY A 146 -16.22 19.16 2.66
C GLY A 146 -16.08 18.11 3.77
N THR A 147 -17.13 17.91 4.57
CA THR A 147 -17.11 16.96 5.70
C THR A 147 -18.03 15.78 5.41
N GLY A 148 -17.50 14.56 5.56
CA GLY A 148 -18.19 13.34 5.22
C GLY A 148 -17.64 12.12 5.96
N LYS A 149 -18.17 10.95 5.64
CA LYS A 149 -17.60 9.69 6.10
C LYS A 149 -16.28 9.43 5.38
N ILE A 150 -15.25 9.04 6.13
CA ILE A 150 -13.90 8.84 5.59
C ILE A 150 -13.86 7.83 4.43
N ASN A 151 -14.70 6.79 4.46
CA ASN A 151 -14.76 5.81 3.36
C ASN A 151 -15.15 6.40 2.00
N GLY A 152 -15.87 7.53 2.01
CA GLY A 152 -16.24 8.27 0.82
C GLY A 152 -15.06 8.96 0.13
N ALA A 153 -13.94 9.19 0.82
CA ALA A 153 -12.76 9.80 0.21
C ALA A 153 -12.24 8.99 -0.98
N LEU A 154 -12.29 7.65 -0.89
CA LEU A 154 -11.91 6.76 -2.00
C LEU A 154 -12.86 6.94 -3.19
N ALA A 155 -14.18 7.02 -2.94
CA ALA A 155 -15.17 7.17 -4.00
C ALA A 155 -15.06 8.53 -4.71
N LEU A 156 -14.70 9.57 -3.96
CA LEU A 156 -14.65 10.96 -4.44
C LEU A 156 -13.37 11.29 -5.20
N GLY A 157 -12.23 10.72 -4.81
CA GLY A 157 -10.93 11.15 -5.35
C GLY A 157 -9.86 10.08 -5.30
N GLY A 158 -10.24 8.80 -5.24
CA GLY A 158 -9.31 7.68 -5.32
C GLY A 158 -8.40 7.53 -4.10
N PRO A 159 -7.39 6.65 -4.22
CA PRO A 159 -6.46 6.39 -3.12
C PRO A 159 -5.69 7.64 -2.70
N GLU A 160 -5.41 8.57 -3.62
CA GLU A 160 -4.69 9.81 -3.31
C GLU A 160 -5.50 10.73 -2.40
N LEU A 161 -6.81 10.86 -2.62
CA LEU A 161 -7.66 11.63 -1.71
C LEU A 161 -7.85 10.91 -0.37
N MET A 162 -7.94 9.58 -0.37
CA MET A 162 -7.99 8.80 0.87
C MET A 162 -6.72 9.02 1.71
N VAL A 163 -5.53 8.92 1.10
CA VAL A 163 -4.25 9.20 1.76
C VAL A 163 -4.26 10.59 2.39
N ARG A 164 -4.55 11.64 1.60
CA ARG A 164 -4.59 13.03 2.13
C ARG A 164 -5.60 13.20 3.26
N THR A 165 -6.74 12.53 3.19
CA THR A 165 -7.76 12.57 4.25
C THR A 165 -7.24 11.94 5.54
N VAL A 166 -6.57 10.79 5.44
CA VAL A 166 -5.96 10.11 6.59
C VAL A 166 -4.81 10.93 7.18
N GLU A 167 -3.94 11.50 6.34
CA GLU A 167 -2.86 12.37 6.78
C GLU A 167 -3.40 13.61 7.50
N GLN A 168 -4.43 14.26 6.95
CA GLN A 168 -5.06 15.42 7.59
C GLN A 168 -5.73 15.06 8.92
N LEU A 169 -6.38 13.90 9.00
CA LEU A 169 -7.05 13.44 10.22
C LEU A 169 -6.04 13.13 11.34
N THR A 170 -4.97 12.43 11.00
CA THR A 170 -4.08 11.78 11.98
C THR A 170 -2.78 12.57 12.23
N GLY A 171 -2.39 13.41 11.27
CA GLY A 171 -1.08 14.05 11.22
C GLY A 171 0.07 13.08 10.97
N ILE A 172 -0.21 11.83 10.61
CA ILE A 172 0.80 10.80 10.27
C ILE A 172 1.11 10.93 8.78
N PRO A 173 2.39 11.11 8.37
CA PRO A 173 2.77 11.08 6.96
C PRO A 173 2.65 9.64 6.44
N ILE A 174 1.91 9.44 5.35
CA ILE A 174 1.76 8.11 4.75
C ILE A 174 2.83 7.96 3.67
N ASP A 175 3.70 6.95 3.83
CA ASP A 175 4.81 6.72 2.91
C ASP A 175 4.38 5.94 1.66
N ALA A 176 3.37 5.09 1.80
CA ALA A 176 2.82 4.29 0.71
C ALA A 176 1.39 3.86 1.01
N TYR A 177 0.64 3.50 -0.03
CA TYR A 177 -0.64 2.81 0.14
C TYR A 177 -0.67 1.46 -0.57
N VAL A 178 -1.51 0.57 -0.04
CA VAL A 178 -1.90 -0.68 -0.71
C VAL A 178 -3.42 -0.73 -0.73
N LEU A 179 -3.99 -0.86 -1.93
CA LEU A 179 -5.42 -0.89 -2.19
C LEU A 179 -5.79 -2.22 -2.87
N THR A 180 -6.85 -2.86 -2.41
CA THR A 180 -7.42 -4.00 -3.12
C THR A 180 -8.95 -4.03 -2.97
N GLY A 181 -9.61 -4.71 -3.91
CA GLY A 181 -11.04 -5.03 -3.82
C GLY A 181 -11.26 -6.49 -3.45
N PHE A 182 -12.51 -6.94 -3.44
CA PHE A 182 -12.85 -8.29 -2.96
C PHE A 182 -12.22 -9.42 -3.79
N ALA A 183 -12.26 -9.29 -5.12
CA ALA A 183 -11.67 -10.29 -6.02
C ALA A 183 -10.14 -10.33 -5.92
N GLY A 184 -9.49 -9.16 -5.84
CA GLY A 184 -8.04 -9.06 -5.66
C GLY A 184 -7.59 -9.68 -4.35
N PHE A 185 -8.31 -9.40 -3.26
CA PHE A 185 -8.03 -9.98 -1.95
C PHE A 185 -8.15 -11.52 -1.94
N ASP A 186 -9.26 -12.08 -2.46
CA ASP A 186 -9.44 -13.54 -2.55
C ASP A 186 -8.30 -14.19 -3.36
N HIS A 187 -7.99 -13.62 -4.52
CA HIS A 187 -6.93 -14.13 -5.38
C HIS A 187 -5.54 -14.00 -4.78
N MET A 188 -5.25 -12.91 -4.07
CA MET A 188 -3.97 -12.75 -3.36
C MET A 188 -3.79 -13.84 -2.31
N VAL A 189 -4.77 -14.01 -1.42
CA VAL A 189 -4.72 -15.01 -0.35
C VAL A 189 -4.61 -16.42 -0.95
N LYS A 190 -5.35 -16.69 -2.02
CA LYS A 190 -5.25 -17.97 -2.74
C LYS A 190 -3.86 -18.18 -3.37
N ALA A 191 -3.29 -17.15 -4.00
CA ALA A 191 -1.97 -17.22 -4.64
C ALA A 191 -0.85 -17.48 -3.63
N VAL A 192 -1.04 -17.05 -2.38
CA VAL A 192 -0.07 -17.32 -1.31
C VAL A 192 -0.28 -18.64 -0.58
N GLY A 193 -1.32 -19.39 -0.94
CA GLY A 193 -1.62 -20.71 -0.36
C GLY A 193 -2.56 -20.67 0.85
N GLY A 194 -3.22 -19.54 1.11
CA GLY A 194 -4.05 -19.32 2.30
C GLY A 194 -3.30 -18.57 3.42
N ILE A 195 -4.00 -18.29 4.52
CA ILE A 195 -3.40 -17.66 5.71
C ILE A 195 -3.86 -18.34 6.99
N SER A 196 -2.97 -18.44 7.97
CA SER A 196 -3.28 -19.05 9.27
C SER A 196 -3.61 -17.99 10.32
N ILE A 197 -4.77 -18.11 10.98
CA ILE A 197 -5.27 -17.15 11.97
C ILE A 197 -5.84 -17.87 13.20
N ASP A 198 -5.69 -17.29 14.38
CA ASP A 198 -6.40 -17.73 15.57
C ASP A 198 -7.75 -16.99 15.65
N ILE A 199 -8.84 -17.71 15.41
CA ILE A 199 -10.19 -17.14 15.40
C ILE A 199 -10.60 -16.83 16.85
N PRO A 200 -10.88 -15.56 17.20
CA PRO A 200 -11.04 -15.15 18.60
C PRO A 200 -12.34 -15.64 19.24
N TYR A 201 -13.40 -15.85 18.45
CA TYR A 201 -14.73 -16.25 18.89
C TYR A 201 -15.48 -16.94 17.73
N ALA A 202 -16.49 -17.75 18.04
CA ALA A 202 -17.30 -18.40 17.01
C ALA A 202 -18.14 -17.35 16.25
N MET A 203 -18.36 -17.57 14.95
CA MET A 203 -19.08 -16.66 14.05
C MET A 203 -20.04 -17.45 13.16
N ASP A 204 -21.23 -16.91 12.92
CA ASP A 204 -22.25 -17.49 12.02
C ASP A 204 -23.02 -16.36 11.30
N ASP A 205 -22.30 -15.60 10.45
CA ASP A 205 -22.82 -14.39 9.82
C ASP A 205 -23.09 -14.63 8.33
N ALA A 206 -24.35 -14.97 8.02
CA ALA A 206 -24.83 -15.24 6.66
C ALA A 206 -24.60 -14.08 5.66
N PHE A 207 -24.53 -12.83 6.11
CA PHE A 207 -24.29 -11.68 5.22
C PHE A 207 -22.83 -11.64 4.72
N SER A 208 -21.92 -12.08 5.57
CA SER A 208 -20.49 -12.18 5.23
C SER A 208 -20.12 -13.56 4.68
N GLY A 209 -20.88 -14.60 5.01
CA GLY A 209 -20.54 -16.02 4.80
C GLY A 209 -19.54 -16.56 5.83
N ALA A 210 -19.36 -15.85 6.96
CA ALA A 210 -18.41 -16.24 7.99
C ALA A 210 -19.03 -17.33 8.87
N HIS A 211 -18.47 -18.53 8.80
CA HIS A 211 -18.85 -19.67 9.62
C HIS A 211 -17.57 -20.26 10.23
N PHE A 212 -17.26 -19.84 11.45
CA PHE A 212 -15.99 -20.18 12.11
C PHE A 212 -16.22 -20.65 13.54
N ARG A 213 -15.39 -21.61 13.95
CA ARG A 213 -15.21 -21.97 15.37
C ARG A 213 -14.05 -21.16 15.93
N LYS A 214 -14.07 -20.91 17.24
CA LYS A 214 -12.93 -20.32 17.95
C LYS A 214 -11.70 -21.24 17.84
N GLY A 215 -10.53 -20.65 17.63
CA GLY A 215 -9.25 -21.34 17.63
C GLY A 215 -8.47 -21.25 16.31
N PRO A 216 -7.30 -21.92 16.24
CA PRO A 216 -6.43 -21.89 15.07
C PRO A 216 -7.15 -22.43 13.82
N THR A 217 -7.17 -21.63 12.76
CA THR A 217 -7.83 -21.97 11.50
C THR A 217 -6.98 -21.51 10.33
N HIS A 218 -6.82 -22.37 9.32
CA HIS A 218 -6.23 -22.00 8.04
C HIS A 218 -7.34 -21.56 7.07
N LEU A 219 -7.23 -20.35 6.54
CA LEU A 219 -8.27 -19.73 5.72
C LEU A 219 -7.85 -19.66 4.25
N SER A 220 -8.74 -20.14 3.38
CA SER A 220 -8.73 -19.80 1.96
C SER A 220 -9.08 -18.32 1.72
N GLY A 221 -8.85 -17.81 0.51
CA GLY A 221 -9.17 -16.40 0.19
C GLY A 221 -10.62 -16.01 0.41
N ARG A 222 -11.58 -16.89 0.05
CA ARG A 222 -13.01 -16.68 0.33
C ARG A 222 -13.32 -16.65 1.82
N GLN A 223 -12.72 -17.54 2.61
CA GLN A 223 -12.92 -17.56 4.06
C GLN A 223 -12.29 -16.34 4.73
N ALA A 224 -11.10 -15.93 4.30
CA ALA A 224 -10.47 -14.70 4.77
C ALA A 224 -11.31 -13.46 4.43
N LEU A 225 -11.92 -13.43 3.24
CA LEU A 225 -12.81 -12.34 2.83
C LEU A 225 -14.11 -12.34 3.67
N ALA A 226 -14.66 -13.52 3.98
CA ALA A 226 -15.81 -13.64 4.87
C ALA A 226 -15.48 -13.09 6.27
N LEU A 227 -14.33 -13.45 6.83
CA LEU A 227 -13.86 -12.91 8.11
C LEU A 227 -13.67 -11.38 8.07
N ALA A 228 -13.10 -10.84 6.99
CA ALA A 228 -12.91 -9.39 6.81
C ALA A 228 -14.24 -8.61 6.72
N ARG A 229 -15.33 -9.30 6.34
CA ARG A 229 -16.68 -8.73 6.18
C ARG A 229 -17.58 -8.98 7.38
N ASN A 230 -17.21 -9.86 8.31
CA ASN A 230 -18.01 -10.21 9.48
C ASN A 230 -18.25 -8.98 10.36
N ARG A 231 -19.53 -8.62 10.51
CA ARG A 231 -19.95 -7.41 11.24
C ARG A 231 -21.05 -7.68 12.25
N HIS A 232 -21.99 -8.57 11.93
CA HIS A 232 -23.22 -8.72 12.71
C HIS A 232 -22.94 -9.45 14.03
N ASP A 233 -22.12 -10.49 13.98
CA ASP A 233 -21.72 -11.26 15.16
C ASP A 233 -20.41 -10.76 15.78
N ALA A 234 -19.78 -9.76 15.15
CA ALA A 234 -18.54 -9.21 15.66
C ALA A 234 -18.83 -8.38 16.93
N PRO A 235 -18.15 -8.64 18.07
CA PRO A 235 -18.28 -7.82 19.25
C PRO A 235 -17.98 -6.35 18.93
N GLY A 236 -18.91 -5.46 19.27
CA GLY A 236 -18.80 -4.03 18.95
C GLY A 236 -19.07 -3.69 17.47
N GLY A 237 -19.67 -4.61 16.71
CA GLY A 237 -20.14 -4.37 15.33
C GLY A 237 -18.99 -4.00 14.38
N ASP A 238 -19.06 -2.81 13.79
CA ASP A 238 -18.08 -2.33 12.81
C ASP A 238 -16.66 -2.21 13.38
N PHE A 239 -16.52 -1.89 14.67
CA PHE A 239 -15.23 -1.90 15.36
C PHE A 239 -14.64 -3.32 15.43
N GLY A 240 -15.48 -4.32 15.72
CA GLY A 240 -15.09 -5.73 15.71
C GLY A 240 -14.69 -6.20 14.31
N ARG A 241 -15.40 -5.75 13.27
CA ARG A 241 -15.01 -6.00 11.87
C ARG A 241 -13.63 -5.41 11.56
N SER A 242 -13.38 -4.15 11.92
CA SER A 242 -12.06 -3.53 11.72
C SER A 242 -10.98 -4.28 12.49
N MET A 243 -11.27 -4.77 13.68
CA MET A 243 -10.33 -5.59 14.44
C MET A 243 -10.01 -6.92 13.72
N ASN A 244 -11.01 -7.57 13.10
CA ASN A 244 -10.82 -8.77 12.27
C ASN A 244 -9.97 -8.47 11.03
N GLN A 245 -10.19 -7.34 10.36
CA GLN A 245 -9.38 -6.89 9.23
C GLN A 245 -7.92 -6.70 9.65
N GLY A 246 -7.68 -6.06 10.80
CA GLY A 246 -6.34 -5.96 11.38
C GLY A 246 -5.71 -7.33 11.67
N ARG A 247 -6.47 -8.29 12.23
CA ARG A 247 -5.98 -9.66 12.46
C ARG A 247 -5.56 -10.36 11.17
N ILE A 248 -6.27 -10.13 10.07
CA ILE A 248 -5.92 -10.64 8.74
C ILE A 248 -4.59 -10.04 8.26
N ILE A 249 -4.38 -8.73 8.42
CA ILE A 249 -3.09 -8.08 8.09
C ILE A 249 -1.95 -8.73 8.88
N VAL A 250 -2.14 -8.92 10.19
CA VAL A 250 -1.14 -9.60 11.05
C VAL A 250 -0.91 -11.05 10.62
N ALA A 251 -1.97 -11.79 10.28
CA ALA A 251 -1.86 -13.17 9.81
C ALA A 251 -1.11 -13.25 8.48
N ALA A 252 -1.39 -12.35 7.53
CA ALA A 252 -0.69 -12.29 6.25
C ALA A 252 0.82 -12.00 6.43
N MET A 253 1.19 -11.08 7.33
CA MET A 253 2.59 -10.82 7.66
C MET A 253 3.28 -12.05 8.27
N ARG A 254 2.61 -12.77 9.18
CA ARG A 254 3.15 -13.98 9.81
C ARG A 254 3.32 -15.12 8.80
N GLU A 255 2.35 -15.29 7.91
CA GLU A 255 2.41 -16.29 6.85
C GLU A 255 3.55 -15.96 5.87
N PHE A 256 3.71 -14.68 5.50
CA PHE A 256 4.84 -14.23 4.69
C PHE A 256 6.20 -14.55 5.32
N LEU A 257 6.38 -14.26 6.61
CA LEU A 257 7.60 -14.59 7.35
C LEU A 257 7.84 -16.11 7.45
N SER A 258 6.77 -16.88 7.63
CA SER A 258 6.79 -18.35 7.64
C SER A 258 7.25 -18.90 6.27
N ASP A 259 6.68 -18.37 5.18
CA ASP A 259 7.03 -18.74 3.82
C ASP A 259 8.47 -18.39 3.48
N LEU A 260 8.95 -17.19 3.83
CA LEU A 260 10.34 -16.78 3.60
C LEU A 260 11.37 -17.70 4.28
N ARG A 261 11.03 -18.25 5.45
CA ARG A 261 11.90 -19.21 6.16
C ARG A 261 11.95 -20.57 5.47
N LYS A 262 10.88 -20.94 4.76
CA LYS A 262 10.75 -22.24 4.08
C LYS A 262 11.26 -22.18 2.63
N ASP A 263 11.06 -21.06 1.96
CA ASP A 263 11.35 -20.87 0.54
C ASP A 263 11.96 -19.47 0.30
N PRO A 264 13.21 -19.39 -0.17
CA PRO A 264 13.86 -18.11 -0.47
C PRO A 264 13.18 -17.34 -1.62
N PHE A 265 12.36 -18.01 -2.45
CA PHE A 265 11.59 -17.37 -3.53
C PHE A 265 10.23 -16.84 -3.07
N ALA A 266 9.85 -17.03 -1.80
CA ALA A 266 8.58 -16.53 -1.28
C ALA A 266 8.44 -15.01 -1.43
N ALA A 267 9.51 -14.22 -1.26
CA ALA A 267 9.49 -12.77 -1.51
C ALA A 267 8.99 -12.44 -2.92
N LEU A 268 9.52 -13.13 -3.92
CA LEU A 268 9.15 -12.94 -5.32
C LEU A 268 7.70 -13.37 -5.58
N ARG A 269 7.29 -14.53 -5.05
CA ARG A 269 5.90 -15.01 -5.20
C ARG A 269 4.89 -14.05 -4.60
N TRP A 270 5.14 -13.57 -3.38
CA TRP A 270 4.29 -12.59 -2.71
C TRP A 270 4.29 -11.24 -3.44
N GLY A 271 5.46 -10.76 -3.88
CA GLY A 271 5.59 -9.51 -4.66
C GLY A 271 4.83 -9.57 -5.98
N LEU A 272 4.95 -10.66 -6.75
CA LEU A 272 4.22 -10.84 -8.01
C LEU A 272 2.70 -10.97 -7.79
N ALA A 273 2.27 -11.65 -6.73
CA ALA A 273 0.86 -11.75 -6.38
C ALA A 273 0.29 -10.38 -6.00
N ALA A 274 1.02 -9.61 -5.17
CA ALA A 274 0.63 -8.25 -4.80
C ALA A 274 0.56 -7.34 -6.02
N ALA A 275 1.59 -7.33 -6.87
CA ALA A 275 1.62 -6.55 -8.11
C ALA A 275 0.46 -6.86 -9.07
N ARG A 276 -0.08 -8.09 -9.03
CA ARG A 276 -1.20 -8.51 -9.88
C ARG A 276 -2.58 -8.17 -9.28
N PHE A 277 -2.72 -8.24 -7.96
CA PHE A 277 -4.03 -8.22 -7.30
C PHE A 277 -4.26 -7.01 -6.38
N MET A 278 -3.26 -6.13 -6.26
CA MET A 278 -3.30 -4.92 -5.47
C MET A 278 -2.85 -3.72 -6.32
N GLN A 279 -3.31 -2.55 -5.93
CA GLN A 279 -2.84 -1.27 -6.44
C GLN A 279 -2.04 -0.55 -5.36
N THR A 280 -0.94 0.08 -5.76
CA THR A 280 -0.03 0.80 -4.87
C THR A 280 0.67 1.91 -5.65
N ASP A 281 1.16 2.91 -4.93
CA ASP A 281 2.10 3.94 -5.41
C ASP A 281 3.57 3.48 -5.37
N LEU A 282 3.84 2.27 -4.87
CA LEU A 282 5.17 1.67 -4.88
C LEU A 282 5.54 1.12 -6.27
N SER A 283 6.75 1.41 -6.72
CA SER A 283 7.36 0.66 -7.81
C SER A 283 7.64 -0.80 -7.40
N LEU A 284 7.79 -1.69 -8.39
CA LEU A 284 8.14 -3.09 -8.13
C LEU A 284 9.43 -3.21 -7.31
N THR A 285 10.43 -2.36 -7.58
CA THR A 285 11.69 -2.34 -6.83
C THR A 285 11.47 -1.97 -5.36
N GLN A 286 10.73 -0.89 -5.08
CA GLN A 286 10.44 -0.48 -3.70
C GLN A 286 9.60 -1.53 -2.95
N MET A 287 8.65 -2.17 -3.63
CA MET A 287 7.87 -3.27 -3.07
C MET A 287 8.77 -4.44 -2.66
N MET A 288 9.73 -4.82 -3.51
CA MET A 288 10.68 -5.88 -3.20
C MET A 288 11.64 -5.49 -2.08
N GLU A 289 12.12 -4.25 -2.05
CA GLU A 289 12.95 -3.72 -0.96
C GLU A 289 12.22 -3.81 0.39
N LEU A 290 10.94 -3.38 0.43
CA LEU A 290 10.11 -3.50 1.63
C LEU A 290 9.91 -4.95 2.06
N LEU A 291 9.54 -5.84 1.12
CA LEU A 291 9.33 -7.26 1.41
C LEU A 291 10.59 -7.93 1.98
N LEU A 292 11.76 -7.62 1.43
CA LEU A 292 13.05 -8.13 1.91
C LEU A 292 13.45 -7.54 3.26
N ALA A 293 12.95 -6.36 3.62
CA ALA A 293 13.18 -5.75 4.92
C ALA A 293 12.33 -6.34 6.04
N VAL A 294 11.14 -6.88 5.74
CA VAL A 294 10.18 -7.37 6.75
C VAL A 294 10.80 -8.33 7.80
N PRO A 295 11.66 -9.30 7.46
CA PRO A 295 12.28 -10.19 8.47
C PRO A 295 13.08 -9.45 9.54
N SER A 296 13.76 -8.36 9.18
CA SER A 296 14.53 -7.53 10.13
C SER A 296 13.63 -6.65 11.02
N ILE A 297 12.38 -6.47 10.61
CA ILE A 297 11.44 -5.50 11.16
C ILE A 297 10.35 -6.16 12.01
N ALA A 298 9.84 -7.32 11.60
CA ALA A 298 8.63 -7.91 12.16
C ALA A 298 8.92 -9.10 13.10
N GLY A 299 10.12 -9.13 13.69
CA GLY A 299 10.66 -10.28 14.41
C GLY A 299 9.75 -10.82 15.51
N ASN A 300 9.24 -9.96 16.42
CA ASN A 300 8.69 -10.46 17.69
C ASN A 300 7.37 -9.82 18.18
N GLN A 301 6.95 -8.63 17.73
CA GLN A 301 5.74 -7.98 18.27
C GLN A 301 4.90 -7.29 17.20
N VAL A 302 3.63 -7.68 17.13
CA VAL A 302 2.61 -7.00 16.32
C VAL A 302 1.47 -6.56 17.22
N ARG A 303 1.18 -5.26 17.22
CA ARG A 303 0.04 -4.68 17.96
C ARG A 303 -1.08 -4.40 16.96
N ASN A 304 -2.31 -4.74 17.31
CA ASN A 304 -3.48 -4.48 16.48
C ASN A 304 -4.52 -3.79 17.34
N GLU A 305 -4.88 -2.57 16.98
CA GLU A 305 -5.90 -1.79 17.66
C GLU A 305 -6.81 -1.09 16.65
N VAL A 306 -7.98 -0.63 17.11
CA VAL A 306 -8.93 0.16 16.33
C VAL A 306 -9.23 1.42 17.12
N VAL A 307 -9.26 2.58 16.48
CA VAL A 307 -9.72 3.79 17.15
C VAL A 307 -11.22 3.76 17.36
N TYR A 308 -11.65 4.10 18.57
CA TYR A 308 -13.06 4.18 18.93
C TYR A 308 -13.59 5.60 18.82
N GLY A 309 -14.89 5.72 18.55
CA GLY A 309 -15.61 6.98 18.53
C GLY A 309 -17.07 6.79 18.92
N GLY A 310 -17.74 7.90 19.22
CA GLY A 310 -19.17 7.90 19.54
C GLY A 310 -20.02 7.87 18.28
N GLY A 311 -21.10 7.08 18.28
CA GLY A 311 -22.10 7.13 17.22
C GLY A 311 -22.86 8.47 17.23
N ALA A 312 -23.14 9.02 16.06
CA ALA A 312 -23.96 10.22 15.90
C ALA A 312 -24.78 10.15 14.60
N MET A 313 -25.81 10.99 14.49
CA MET A 313 -26.57 11.17 13.27
C MET A 313 -26.24 12.53 12.64
N VAL A 314 -25.92 12.54 11.35
CA VAL A 314 -25.70 13.77 10.57
C VAL A 314 -26.44 13.63 9.25
N GLY A 315 -27.37 14.54 8.97
CA GLY A 315 -28.17 14.51 7.73
C GLY A 315 -28.90 13.17 7.51
N GLY A 316 -29.42 12.56 8.58
CA GLY A 316 -30.10 11.25 8.51
C GLY A 316 -29.17 10.03 8.35
N SER A 317 -27.85 10.24 8.29
CA SER A 317 -26.87 9.15 8.21
C SER A 317 -26.17 8.92 9.55
N SER A 318 -26.03 7.65 9.94
CA SER A 318 -25.21 7.26 11.09
C SER A 318 -23.72 7.41 10.78
N VAL A 319 -22.99 8.07 11.66
CA VAL A 319 -21.55 8.36 11.54
C VAL A 319 -20.83 8.10 12.87
N ILE A 320 -19.50 7.98 12.82
CA ILE A 320 -18.65 7.88 14.01
C ILE A 320 -17.92 9.21 14.22
N ARG A 321 -18.09 9.82 15.40
CA ARG A 321 -17.32 11.00 15.82
C ARG A 321 -16.12 10.56 16.64
N LEU A 322 -14.93 10.80 16.11
CA LEU A 322 -13.67 10.49 16.79
C LEU A 322 -13.41 11.55 17.88
N GLY A 323 -13.11 11.07 19.10
CA GLY A 323 -12.85 11.90 20.27
C GLY A 323 -11.38 11.88 20.71
N GLY A 324 -11.09 12.47 21.88
CA GLY A 324 -9.72 12.62 22.38
C GLY A 324 -8.91 11.32 22.47
N PHE A 325 -9.57 10.18 22.75
CA PHE A 325 -8.94 8.86 22.77
C PHE A 325 -8.39 8.46 21.39
N ALA A 326 -9.17 8.64 20.31
CA ALA A 326 -8.73 8.34 18.95
C ALA A 326 -7.51 9.21 18.56
N TYR A 327 -7.59 10.51 18.84
CA TYR A 327 -6.48 11.42 18.56
C TYR A 327 -5.22 11.13 19.40
N ALA A 328 -5.38 10.60 20.62
CA ALA A 328 -4.25 10.14 21.42
C ALA A 328 -3.54 8.95 20.75
N LYS A 329 -4.29 7.99 20.21
CA LYS A 329 -3.74 6.85 19.46
C LYS A 329 -3.04 7.29 18.17
N PHE A 330 -3.58 8.26 17.45
CA PHE A 330 -2.90 8.85 16.29
C PHE A 330 -1.58 9.50 16.68
N ARG A 331 -1.57 10.31 17.76
CA ARG A 331 -0.33 10.95 18.25
C ARG A 331 0.71 9.93 18.70
N ASP A 332 0.30 8.89 19.41
CA ASP A 332 1.16 7.80 19.86
C ASP A 332 1.82 7.09 18.68
N LEU A 333 1.00 6.62 17.73
CA LEU A 333 1.48 5.95 16.52
C LEU A 333 2.43 6.85 15.69
N ARG A 334 2.13 8.14 15.58
CA ARG A 334 2.92 9.11 14.79
C ARG A 334 4.37 9.23 15.25
N ILE A 335 4.65 9.04 16.54
CA ILE A 335 5.98 9.32 17.10
C ILE A 335 7.03 8.35 16.56
N ASP A 336 6.72 7.05 16.55
CA ASP A 336 7.69 6.02 16.21
C ASP A 336 7.07 4.78 15.55
N GLY A 337 5.81 4.83 15.10
CA GLY A 337 5.14 3.67 14.51
C GLY A 337 4.71 2.59 15.52
N VAL A 338 4.79 2.87 16.83
CA VAL A 338 4.42 1.92 17.90
C VAL A 338 3.20 2.40 18.68
N LEU A 339 2.17 1.58 18.78
CA LEU A 339 1.02 1.81 19.67
C LEU A 339 1.32 1.38 21.09
N GLY A 340 0.75 2.03 22.10
CA GLY A 340 0.74 1.60 23.51
C GLY A 340 2.06 1.85 24.24
N ARG A 341 2.65 3.03 24.03
CA ARG A 341 3.66 3.56 24.96
C ARG A 341 3.01 3.99 26.27
#